data_AF-A0A0F9IGX1-F1
#
_entry.id   AF-A0A0F9IGX1-F1
#
_cell.length_a   1.000
_cell.length_b   1.000
_cell.length_c   1.000
_cell.angle_alpha   90.00
_cell.angle_beta   90.00
_cell.angle_gamma   90.00
#
_symmetry.space_group_name_H-M   'P 1'
#
loop_
_entity.id
_entity.type
_entity.pdbx_description
1 polymer ?
#
loop_
_entity_poly.entity_id
_entity_poly.type
_entity_poly.pdbx_seq_one_letter_code
_entity_poly.pdbx_strand_id
1 'polypeptide(L)'
;MERLKKRWGIDSNFQIVIICIVFAVTGSAAAKLAAPLTEFIGLARESTSPWLFWPVRIALIFPIYQVLLVFFGWLFGQFAFFWN
;
A
#
# COMPACT_ATOMS: atom_id res chain seq x y z
N MET A 1 -16.56 -11.69 13.31
CA MET A 1 -16.43 -10.26 12.94
C MET A 1 -16.34 -9.33 14.14
N GLU A 2 -17.03 -9.59 15.26
CA GLU A 2 -17.07 -8.66 16.40
C GLU A 2 -15.71 -8.39 17.06
N ARG A 3 -14.85 -9.40 17.18
CA ARG A 3 -13.47 -9.22 17.69
C ARG A 3 -12.62 -8.31 16.80
N LEU A 4 -12.78 -8.41 15.47
CA LEU A 4 -12.04 -7.58 14.50
C LEU A 4 -12.54 -6.14 14.55
N LYS A 5 -13.87 -5.96 14.54
CA LYS A 5 -14.55 -4.67 14.71
C LYS A 5 -14.09 -3.93 15.96
N LYS A 6 -14.05 -4.61 17.11
CA LYS A 6 -13.60 -4.03 18.38
C LYS A 6 -12.09 -3.69 18.39
N ARG A 7 -11.26 -4.49 17.73
CA ARG A 7 -9.80 -4.24 17.65
C ARG A 7 -9.46 -3.07 16.74
N TRP A 8 -10.24 -2.88 15.67
CA TRP A 8 -9.98 -1.92 14.61
C TRP A 8 -10.87 -0.67 14.70
N GLY A 9 -11.77 -0.60 15.69
CA GLY A 9 -12.70 0.53 15.85
C GLY A 9 -13.71 0.67 14.71
N ILE A 10 -14.16 -0.44 14.14
CA ILE A 10 -15.03 -0.48 12.95
C ILE A 10 -16.46 -0.87 13.36
N ASP A 11 -17.45 -0.09 12.94
CA ASP A 11 -18.86 -0.34 13.31
C ASP A 11 -19.55 -1.39 12.43
N SER A 12 -19.17 -1.48 11.15
CA SER A 12 -19.87 -2.29 10.14
C SER A 12 -19.01 -3.36 9.48
N ASN A 13 -19.60 -4.51 9.18
CA ASN A 13 -18.93 -5.56 8.39
C ASN A 13 -18.63 -5.09 6.95
N PHE A 14 -19.41 -4.15 6.42
CA PHE A 14 -19.20 -3.58 5.09
C PHE A 14 -17.91 -2.74 5.02
N GLN A 15 -17.59 -2.04 6.10
CA GLN A 15 -16.35 -1.27 6.23
C GLN A 15 -15.11 -2.19 6.16
N ILE A 16 -15.18 -3.39 6.74
CA ILE A 16 -14.11 -4.38 6.64
C ILE A 16 -13.90 -4.82 5.18
N VAL A 17 -14.99 -5.04 4.43
CA VAL A 17 -14.90 -5.40 3.00
C VAL A 17 -14.21 -4.28 2.21
N ILE A 18 -14.60 -3.02 2.43
CA ILE A 18 -13.98 -1.86 1.79
C ILE A 18 -12.48 -1.79 2.12
N ILE A 19 -12.11 -1.94 3.40
CA ILE A 19 -10.71 -1.91 3.83
C ILE A 19 -9.90 -3.00 3.13
N CYS A 20 -10.43 -4.22 3.03
CA CYS A 20 -9.79 -5.31 2.28
C CYS A 20 -9.62 -4.97 0.79
N ILE A 21 -10.62 -4.35 0.16
CA ILE A 21 -10.54 -3.91 -1.24
C ILE A 21 -9.44 -2.84 -1.39
N VAL A 22 -9.40 -1.85 -0.50
CA VAL A 22 -8.36 -0.81 -0.50
C VAL A 22 -6.99 -1.46 -0.37
N PHE A 23 -6.79 -2.40 0.55
CA PHE A 23 -5.52 -3.13 0.67
C PHE A 23 -5.12 -3.90 -0.60
N ALA A 24 -6.07 -4.59 -1.24
CA ALA A 24 -5.80 -5.34 -2.46
C ALA A 24 -5.38 -4.44 -3.64
N VAL A 25 -6.08 -3.31 -3.81
CA VAL A 25 -5.81 -2.34 -4.88
C VAL A 25 -4.49 -1.61 -4.62
N THR A 26 -4.30 -1.08 -3.41
CA THR A 26 -3.10 -0.31 -3.04
C THR A 26 -1.83 -1.17 -3.09
N GLY A 27 -1.88 -2.44 -2.68
CA GLY A 27 -0.74 -3.35 -2.75
C GLY A 27 -0.30 -3.63 -4.17
N SER A 28 -1.26 -3.93 -5.05
CA SER A 28 -1.02 -4.15 -6.47
C SER A 28 -0.50 -2.88 -7.16
N ALA A 29 -1.09 -1.72 -6.83
CA ALA A 29 -0.69 -0.43 -7.39
C ALA A 29 0.71 -0.01 -6.95
N ALA A 30 1.05 -0.13 -5.67
CA ALA A 30 2.38 0.23 -5.15
C ALA A 30 3.49 -0.61 -5.79
N ALA A 31 3.27 -1.92 -5.94
CA ALA A 31 4.23 -2.81 -6.59
C ALA A 31 4.46 -2.45 -8.08
N LYS A 32 3.40 -2.04 -8.78
CA LYS A 32 3.46 -1.59 -10.17
C LYS A 32 4.16 -0.24 -10.30
N LEU A 33 3.86 0.73 -9.43
CA LEU A 33 4.48 2.06 -9.43
C LEU A 33 5.95 2.04 -9.01
N ALA A 34 6.35 1.09 -8.17
CA ALA A 34 7.75 0.95 -7.80
C ALA A 34 8.64 0.53 -8.99
N ALA A 35 8.10 -0.11 -10.03
CA ALA A 35 8.87 -0.51 -11.20
C ALA A 35 9.43 0.67 -12.01
N PRO A 36 8.61 1.60 -12.53
CA PRO A 36 9.12 2.78 -13.23
C PRO A 36 9.93 3.67 -12.30
N LEU A 37 9.65 3.70 -10.99
CA LEU A 37 10.43 4.48 -10.05
C LEU A 37 11.85 3.93 -9.87
N THR A 38 12.01 2.60 -9.77
CA THR A 38 13.35 1.97 -9.73
C THR A 38 14.13 2.22 -11.02
N GLU A 39 13.47 2.20 -12.18
CA GLU A 39 14.11 2.47 -13.46
C GLU A 39 14.49 3.95 -13.60
N PHE A 40 13.62 4.87 -13.15
CA PHE A 40 13.86 6.31 -13.16
C PHE A 40 15.08 6.73 -12.35
N ILE A 41 15.34 6.07 -11.21
CA ILE A 41 16.54 6.32 -10.40
C ILE A 41 17.77 5.55 -10.90
N GLY A 42 17.70 4.92 -12.07
CA GLY A 42 18.82 4.22 -12.71
C GLY A 42 19.10 2.82 -12.16
N LEU A 43 18.22 2.24 -11.34
CA LEU A 43 18.35 0.87 -10.87
C LEU A 43 17.72 -0.10 -11.90
N ALA A 44 18.46 -0.37 -12.97
CA ALA A 44 18.07 -1.44 -13.88
C ALA A 44 18.32 -2.80 -13.23
N ARG A 45 17.35 -3.70 -13.36
CA ARG A 45 17.37 -5.04 -12.77
C ARG A 45 18.53 -5.91 -13.28
N GLU A 46 19.03 -5.58 -14.46
CA GLU A 46 20.08 -6.29 -15.19
C GLU A 46 21.49 -5.83 -14.79
N SER A 47 21.65 -4.54 -14.44
CA SER A 47 22.94 -3.94 -14.09
C SER A 47 23.18 -3.83 -12.58
N THR A 48 22.12 -3.93 -11.78
CA THR A 48 22.19 -3.76 -10.33
C THR A 48 22.26 -5.11 -9.63
N SER A 49 23.18 -5.26 -8.66
CA SER A 49 23.19 -6.43 -7.78
C SER A 49 21.81 -6.67 -7.14
N PRO A 50 21.28 -7.90 -7.17
CA PRO A 50 19.99 -8.22 -6.55
C PRO A 50 19.90 -7.85 -5.07
N TRP A 51 21.04 -7.89 -4.36
CA TRP A 51 21.15 -7.51 -2.96
C TRP A 51 20.96 -6.01 -2.70
N LEU A 52 21.19 -5.16 -3.68
CA LEU A 52 20.92 -3.72 -3.59
C LEU A 52 19.53 -3.40 -4.18
N PHE A 53 19.17 -4.03 -5.30
CA PHE A 53 17.92 -3.79 -6.00
C PHE A 53 16.69 -4.03 -5.11
N TRP A 54 16.64 -5.17 -4.40
CA TRP A 54 15.47 -5.53 -3.61
C TRP A 54 15.24 -4.64 -2.39
N PRO A 55 16.25 -4.34 -1.54
CA PRO A 55 16.07 -3.41 -0.42
C PRO A 55 15.62 -2.02 -0.88
N VAL A 56 16.22 -1.46 -1.94
CA VAL A 56 15.81 -0.15 -2.46
C VAL A 56 14.39 -0.21 -3.00
N ARG A 57 14.03 -1.26 -3.77
CA ARG A 57 12.68 -1.43 -4.27
C ARG A 57 11.65 -1.52 -3.14
N ILE A 58 11.92 -2.28 -2.09
CA ILE A 58 11.03 -2.39 -0.92
C ILE A 58 10.93 -1.03 -0.19
N ALA A 59 12.07 -0.35 -0.03
CA ALA A 59 12.12 0.98 0.57
C ALA A 59 11.33 2.02 -0.23
N LEU A 60 11.21 1.88 -1.55
CA LEU A 60 10.36 2.72 -2.41
C LEU A 60 8.89 2.32 -2.37
N ILE A 61 8.59 1.01 -2.35
CA ILE A 61 7.20 0.52 -2.25
C ILE A 61 6.55 1.06 -0.98
N PHE A 62 7.27 1.09 0.14
CA PHE A 62 6.73 1.51 1.42
C PHE A 62 6.10 2.93 1.42
N PRO A 63 6.81 4.02 1.08
CA PRO A 63 6.22 5.35 1.04
C PRO A 63 5.14 5.49 -0.04
N ILE A 64 5.30 4.86 -1.21
CA ILE A 64 4.26 4.84 -2.25
C ILE A 64 2.97 4.22 -1.68
N TYR A 65 3.11 3.09 -0.99
CA TYR A 65 2.00 2.38 -0.39
C TYR A 65 1.29 3.20 0.69
N GLN A 66 2.03 3.91 1.56
CA GLN A 66 1.43 4.81 2.56
C GLN A 66 0.58 5.91 1.90
N VAL A 67 1.10 6.57 0.86
CA VAL A 67 0.35 7.61 0.12
C VAL A 67 -0.91 7.02 -0.53
N LEU A 68 -0.79 5.85 -1.15
CA LEU A 68 -1.94 5.18 -1.77
C LEU A 68 -2.99 4.74 -0.75
N LEU A 69 -2.60 4.22 0.42
CA LEU A 69 -3.53 3.84 1.47
C LEU A 69 -4.37 5.03 1.93
N VAL A 70 -3.73 6.18 2.15
CA VAL A 70 -4.44 7.41 2.54
C VAL A 70 -5.33 7.92 1.41
N PHE A 71 -4.84 7.91 0.17
CA PHE A 71 -5.59 8.35 -1.01
C PHE A 71 -6.83 7.49 -1.29
N PHE A 72 -6.67 6.17 -1.35
CA PHE A 72 -7.79 5.24 -1.55
C PHE A 72 -8.68 5.16 -0.31
N GLY A 73 -8.11 5.25 0.88
CA GLY A 73 -8.85 5.42 2.12
C GLY A 73 -9.79 6.62 2.04
N TRP A 74 -9.30 7.77 1.61
CA TRP A 74 -10.13 8.95 1.36
C TRP A 74 -11.19 8.73 0.28
N LEU A 75 -10.81 8.12 -0.85
CA LEU A 75 -11.73 7.84 -1.97
C LEU A 75 -12.92 6.97 -1.55
N PHE A 76 -12.72 6.00 -0.66
CA PHE A 76 -13.75 5.09 -0.17
C PHE A 76 -14.36 5.48 1.18
N GLY A 77 -14.11 6.71 1.67
CA GLY A 77 -14.67 7.22 2.93
C GLY A 77 -14.08 6.58 4.20
N GLN A 78 -12.91 5.97 4.09
CA GLN A 78 -12.13 5.31 5.15
C GLN A 78 -10.86 6.09 5.54
N PHE A 79 -10.77 7.39 5.25
CA PHE A 79 -9.58 8.21 5.54
C PHE A 79 -9.15 8.09 7.00
N ALA A 80 -10.08 8.27 7.94
CA ALA A 80 -9.79 8.21 9.37
C ALA A 80 -9.22 6.85 9.83
N PHE A 81 -9.55 5.76 9.12
CA PHE A 81 -9.02 4.44 9.41
C PHE A 81 -7.57 4.25 8.94
N PHE A 82 -7.18 4.89 7.83
CA PHE A 82 -5.81 4.77 7.28
C PHE A 82 -4.87 5.90 7.71
N TRP A 83 -5.41 6.98 8.29
CA TRP A 83 -4.65 8.11 8.78
C TRP A 83 -4.30 8.03 10.28
N ASN A 84 -5.19 7.43 11.09
CA ASN A 84 -4.98 7.21 12.52
C ASN A 84 -4.34 5.84 12.80
#